data_AF-A0A537C9V6-F1
#
_entry.id   AF-A0A537C9V6-F1
#
_cell.length_a   1.000
_cell.length_b   1.000
_cell.length_c   1.000
_cell.angle_alpha   90.00
_cell.angle_beta   90.00
_cell.angle_gamma   90.00
#
_symmetry.space_group_name_H-M   'P 1'
#
loop_
_entity.id
_entity.type
_entity.pdbx_description
1 polymer ?
#
loop_
_entity_poly.entity_id
_entity_poly.type
_entity_poly.pdbx_seq_one_letter_code
_entity_poly.pdbx_strand_id
1 'polypeptide(L)'
;MADGLLQSGADAGRVRRRAVAIGESRYVPISSEERIKPVLDEIVAKGQAIKDPFEQAFFAMVMIPYLQPFVDVNKRTSRLAANIPFIKQNLCPLSFIGTPKDAYIKGLIAVYEYRDVALLRDVFAHAYFVSCDRYPLIGASLDKPDPIRLRHREAIKATVSAVVSRETPPQSINSAVSELISDIPAEDRDAVHRFILEDLASLHEGNIARSRLSWHDFSKWEKLWPDADTRAARLRALAQERAAPKHS
;
A
#
# COMPACT_ATOMS: atom_id res chain seq x y z
N MET A 1 -5.38 2.35 -11.40
CA MET A 1 -6.36 3.20 -10.67
C MET A 1 -7.16 4.14 -11.57
N ALA A 2 -6.58 4.67 -12.66
CA ALA A 2 -7.27 5.55 -13.62
C ALA A 2 -7.38 4.94 -15.03
N ASP A 3 -7.01 3.67 -15.17
CA ASP A 3 -6.98 2.97 -16.45
C ASP A 3 -8.40 2.86 -17.03
N GLY A 4 -8.58 3.28 -18.29
CA GLY A 4 -9.87 3.35 -18.98
C GLY A 4 -10.84 4.46 -18.51
N LEU A 5 -10.45 5.35 -17.60
CA LEU A 5 -11.34 6.40 -17.03
C LEU A 5 -10.93 7.83 -17.40
N LEU A 6 -9.71 8.02 -17.88
CA LEU A 6 -9.19 9.32 -18.28
C LEU A 6 -9.21 9.46 -19.80
N GLN A 7 -9.58 10.64 -20.29
CA GLN A 7 -9.51 10.99 -21.71
C GLN A 7 -8.07 11.02 -22.24
N SER A 8 -7.08 11.19 -21.35
CA SER A 8 -5.66 11.13 -21.65
C SER A 8 -4.90 10.42 -20.54
N GLY A 9 -4.09 9.42 -20.88
CA GLY A 9 -3.22 8.73 -19.92
C GLY A 9 -2.20 9.67 -19.25
N ALA A 10 -1.92 10.83 -19.86
CA ALA A 10 -1.01 11.84 -19.31
C ALA A 10 -1.57 12.56 -18.06
N ASP A 11 -2.88 12.48 -17.80
CA ASP A 11 -3.52 13.10 -16.63
C ASP A 11 -3.46 12.19 -15.39
N ALA A 12 -3.05 10.93 -15.54
CA ALA A 12 -2.98 9.99 -14.43
C ALA A 12 -1.89 10.39 -13.43
N GLY A 13 -2.26 10.58 -12.16
CA GLY A 13 -1.31 10.90 -11.08
C GLY A 13 -0.75 12.33 -11.12
N ARG A 14 -1.25 13.20 -12.01
CA ARG A 14 -0.85 14.61 -12.07
C ARG A 14 -1.91 15.53 -11.48
N VAL A 15 -1.45 16.63 -10.88
CA VAL A 15 -2.35 17.73 -10.51
C VAL A 15 -3.01 18.27 -11.78
N ARG A 16 -4.32 18.51 -11.71
CA ARG A 16 -5.08 18.95 -12.88
C ARG A 16 -4.70 20.36 -13.29
N ARG A 17 -4.73 20.59 -14.61
CA ARG A 17 -4.51 21.89 -15.24
C ARG A 17 -5.78 22.58 -15.72
N ARG A 18 -6.91 21.88 -15.61
CA ARG A 18 -8.23 22.34 -16.06
C ARG A 18 -9.19 22.46 -14.89
N ALA A 19 -10.14 23.38 -15.02
CA ALA A 19 -11.26 23.48 -14.08
C ALA A 19 -12.12 22.21 -14.13
N VAL A 20 -12.74 21.88 -13.01
CA VAL A 20 -13.67 20.76 -12.86
C VAL A 20 -14.90 21.26 -12.10
N ALA A 21 -16.04 20.61 -12.34
CA ALA A 21 -17.26 20.84 -11.61
C ALA A 21 -17.63 19.58 -10.83
N ILE A 22 -18.32 19.77 -9.70
CA ILE A 22 -18.89 18.67 -8.94
C ILE A 22 -20.34 18.51 -9.37
N GLY A 23 -20.70 17.34 -9.90
CA GLY A 23 -22.10 17.02 -10.17
C GLY A 23 -22.94 17.16 -8.90
N GLU A 24 -24.15 17.71 -9.04
CA GLU A 24 -25.11 17.94 -7.94
C GLU A 24 -24.66 18.95 -6.88
N SER A 25 -23.72 19.84 -7.21
CA SER A 25 -23.23 20.86 -6.26
C SER A 25 -22.88 22.17 -6.97
N ARG A 26 -23.16 23.31 -6.31
CA ARG A 26 -22.77 24.65 -6.76
C ARG A 26 -21.35 25.04 -6.37
N TYR A 27 -20.71 24.26 -5.51
CA TYR A 27 -19.32 24.49 -5.12
C TYR A 27 -18.39 24.42 -6.34
N VAL A 28 -17.53 25.45 -6.45
CA VAL A 28 -16.51 25.55 -7.48
C VAL A 28 -15.13 25.38 -6.83
N PRO A 29 -14.43 24.25 -7.06
CA PRO A 29 -13.09 24.04 -6.53
C PRO A 29 -12.08 25.04 -7.12
N ILE A 30 -10.96 25.23 -6.42
CA ILE A 30 -9.82 26.06 -6.89
C ILE A 30 -9.42 25.62 -8.31
N SER A 31 -9.40 26.52 -9.28
CA SER A 31 -9.19 26.17 -10.69
C SER A 31 -7.73 26.22 -11.15
N SER A 32 -6.86 26.98 -10.48
CA SER A 32 -5.46 27.19 -10.86
C SER A 32 -4.53 26.09 -10.33
N GLU A 33 -3.80 25.41 -11.22
CA GLU A 33 -2.79 24.38 -10.88
C GLU A 33 -1.74 24.91 -9.88
N GLU A 34 -1.26 26.14 -10.12
CA GLU A 34 -0.27 26.84 -9.27
C GLU A 34 -0.77 27.02 -7.83
N ARG A 35 -2.09 27.07 -7.63
CA ARG A 35 -2.71 27.16 -6.31
C ARG A 35 -3.08 25.80 -5.73
N ILE A 36 -3.43 24.82 -6.57
CA ILE A 36 -3.81 23.48 -6.12
C ILE A 36 -2.59 22.77 -5.51
N LYS A 37 -1.42 22.82 -6.15
CA LYS A 37 -0.25 22.06 -5.69
C LYS A 37 0.21 22.47 -4.28
N PRO A 38 0.43 23.76 -3.96
CA PRO A 38 0.81 24.17 -2.61
C PRO A 38 -0.22 23.76 -1.55
N VAL A 39 -1.52 23.86 -1.86
CA VAL A 39 -2.59 23.46 -0.93
C VAL A 39 -2.62 21.95 -0.73
N LEU A 40 -2.35 21.16 -1.78
CA LEU A 40 -2.21 19.72 -1.66
C LEU A 40 -1.02 19.34 -0.77
N ASP A 41 0.13 20.00 -0.96
CA ASP A 41 1.33 19.78 -0.14
C ASP A 41 1.03 20.13 1.33
N GLU A 42 0.29 21.22 1.59
CA GLU A 42 -0.16 21.60 2.94
C GLU A 42 -1.14 20.57 3.55
N ILE A 43 -2.09 20.06 2.76
CA ILE A 43 -3.01 18.98 3.19
C ILE A 43 -2.20 17.74 3.57
N VAL A 44 -1.20 17.35 2.77
CA VAL A 44 -0.35 16.19 3.10
C VAL A 44 0.42 16.44 4.39
N ALA A 45 1.03 17.62 4.56
CA ALA A 45 1.77 17.97 5.77
C ALA A 45 0.87 17.96 7.03
N LYS A 46 -0.32 18.57 6.95
CA LYS A 46 -1.32 18.54 8.04
C LYS A 46 -1.78 17.13 8.34
N GLY A 47 -2.07 16.35 7.29
CA GLY A 47 -2.43 14.94 7.41
C GLY A 47 -1.38 14.17 8.20
N GLN A 48 -0.10 14.31 7.85
CA GLN A 48 1.02 13.65 8.54
C GLN A 48 1.18 14.08 10.00
N ALA A 49 0.81 15.31 10.35
CA ALA A 49 0.89 15.82 11.72
C ALA A 49 -0.25 15.31 12.64
N ILE A 50 -1.35 14.82 12.08
CA ILE A 50 -2.45 14.22 12.84
C ILE A 50 -2.02 12.85 13.37
N LYS A 51 -2.06 12.69 14.70
CA LYS A 51 -1.59 11.48 15.39
C LYS A 51 -2.64 10.39 15.43
N ASP A 52 -3.91 10.76 15.65
CA ASP A 52 -4.99 9.79 15.71
C ASP A 52 -5.29 9.24 14.30
N PRO A 53 -5.28 7.91 14.09
CA PRO A 53 -5.46 7.33 12.76
C PRO A 53 -6.85 7.56 12.19
N PHE A 54 -7.88 7.70 13.03
CA PHE A 54 -9.26 7.97 12.58
C PHE A 54 -9.42 9.40 12.12
N GLU A 55 -8.88 10.35 12.89
CA GLU A 55 -8.84 11.76 12.49
C GLU A 55 -8.01 11.93 11.21
N GLN A 56 -6.86 11.26 11.10
CA GLN A 56 -6.02 11.31 9.89
C GLN A 56 -6.77 10.75 8.67
N ALA A 57 -7.49 9.63 8.85
CA ALA A 57 -8.31 9.03 7.80
C ALA A 57 -9.46 9.95 7.36
N PHE A 58 -10.20 10.49 8.34
CA PHE A 58 -11.33 11.38 8.09
C PHE A 58 -10.90 12.68 7.43
N PHE A 59 -9.77 13.24 7.87
CA PHE A 59 -9.16 14.43 7.27
C PHE A 59 -8.84 14.22 5.79
N ALA A 60 -8.20 13.10 5.43
CA ALA A 60 -7.93 12.77 4.03
C ALA A 60 -9.24 12.62 3.22
N MET A 61 -10.27 12.04 3.83
CA MET A 61 -11.57 11.82 3.19
C MET A 61 -12.32 13.13 2.92
N VAL A 62 -12.15 14.15 3.76
CA VAL A 62 -12.74 15.50 3.60
C VAL A 62 -11.92 16.36 2.64
N MET A 63 -10.61 16.47 2.87
CA MET A 63 -9.79 17.52 2.25
C MET A 63 -9.43 17.22 0.80
N ILE A 64 -9.20 15.94 0.45
CA ILE A 64 -8.86 15.57 -0.93
C ILE A 64 -10.04 15.85 -1.88
N PRO A 65 -11.29 15.42 -1.59
CA PRO A 65 -12.43 15.74 -2.44
C PRO A 65 -12.81 17.23 -2.43
N TYR A 66 -12.52 17.95 -1.34
CA TYR A 66 -12.77 19.40 -1.27
C TYR A 66 -11.81 20.19 -2.17
N LEU A 67 -10.52 19.84 -2.19
CA LEU A 67 -9.53 20.48 -3.07
C LEU A 67 -9.73 20.11 -4.54
N GLN A 68 -10.13 18.86 -4.81
CA GLN A 68 -10.15 18.25 -6.15
C GLN A 68 -8.84 18.41 -6.92
N PRO A 69 -7.74 17.81 -6.44
CA PRO A 69 -6.44 17.97 -7.09
C PRO A 69 -6.33 17.28 -8.46
N PHE A 70 -7.17 16.29 -8.76
CA PHE A 70 -7.09 15.48 -9.98
C PHE A 70 -8.27 15.75 -10.92
N VAL A 71 -8.09 15.43 -12.20
CA VAL A 71 -9.12 15.59 -13.26
C VAL A 71 -10.35 14.73 -12.96
N ASP A 72 -10.14 13.51 -12.48
CA ASP A 72 -11.19 12.60 -12.01
C ASP A 72 -10.64 11.78 -10.82
N VAL A 73 -11.45 10.88 -10.25
CA VAL A 73 -11.05 9.89 -9.26
C VAL A 73 -10.79 10.49 -7.86
N ASN A 74 -10.97 11.79 -7.63
CA ASN A 74 -10.77 12.44 -6.31
C ASN A 74 -11.47 11.71 -5.15
N LYS A 75 -12.76 11.38 -5.31
CA LYS A 75 -13.55 10.64 -4.29
C LYS A 75 -13.04 9.20 -4.08
N ARG A 76 -12.46 8.58 -5.10
CA ARG A 76 -11.88 7.23 -5.02
C ARG A 76 -10.50 7.28 -4.35
N THR A 77 -9.67 8.24 -4.76
CA THR A 77 -8.36 8.51 -4.16
C THR A 77 -8.49 8.83 -2.68
N SER A 78 -9.47 9.63 -2.27
CA SER A 78 -9.67 9.96 -0.86
C SER A 78 -10.02 8.74 0.00
N ARG A 79 -10.89 7.84 -0.48
CA ARG A 79 -11.23 6.59 0.23
C ARG A 79 -10.05 5.63 0.37
N LEU A 80 -9.19 5.57 -0.66
CA LEU A 80 -7.95 4.79 -0.58
C LEU A 80 -6.94 5.43 0.37
N ALA A 81 -6.77 6.76 0.29
CA ALA A 81 -5.89 7.50 1.19
C ALA A 81 -6.32 7.39 2.66
N ALA A 82 -7.62 7.38 2.93
CA ALA A 82 -8.18 7.18 4.28
C ALA A 82 -7.79 5.82 4.90
N ASN A 83 -7.40 4.82 4.09
CA ASN A 83 -6.94 3.53 4.59
C ASN A 83 -5.46 3.50 5.00
N ILE A 84 -4.64 4.46 4.54
CA ILE A 84 -3.21 4.53 4.85
C ILE A 84 -2.93 4.53 6.37
N PRO A 85 -3.56 5.40 7.21
CA PRO A 85 -3.39 5.37 8.66
C PRO A 85 -3.74 4.00 9.27
N PHE A 86 -4.86 3.41 8.85
CA PHE A 86 -5.31 2.13 9.41
C PHE A 86 -4.32 1.00 9.11
N ILE A 87 -3.83 0.93 7.87
CA ILE A 87 -2.83 -0.06 7.47
C ILE A 87 -1.53 0.13 8.26
N LYS A 88 -1.06 1.37 8.42
CA LYS A 88 0.16 1.68 9.17
C LYS A 88 0.07 1.24 10.64
N GLN A 89 -1.12 1.34 11.24
CA GLN A 89 -1.38 0.98 12.64
C GLN A 89 -1.96 -0.43 12.79
N ASN A 90 -1.98 -1.24 11.72
CA ASN A 90 -2.53 -2.60 11.72
C ASN A 90 -4.00 -2.66 12.21
N LEU A 91 -4.79 -1.65 11.87
CA LEU A 91 -6.23 -1.56 12.13
C LEU A 91 -7.03 -2.12 10.96
N CYS A 92 -8.30 -2.46 11.21
CA CYS A 92 -9.24 -2.87 10.17
C CYS A 92 -9.29 -1.84 9.04
N PRO A 93 -9.10 -2.25 7.76
CA PRO A 93 -9.31 -1.37 6.62
C PRO A 93 -10.76 -0.90 6.53
N LEU A 94 -10.93 0.37 6.15
CA LEU A 94 -12.22 0.98 5.85
C LEU A 94 -12.72 0.56 4.47
N SER A 95 -13.95 0.08 4.43
CA SER A 95 -14.74 -0.21 3.25
C SER A 95 -16.08 0.52 3.30
N PHE A 96 -16.62 0.85 2.14
CA PHE A 96 -17.96 1.45 2.01
C PHE A 96 -18.99 0.42 1.52
N ILE A 97 -18.63 -0.87 1.50
CA ILE A 97 -19.57 -1.94 1.15
C ILE A 97 -20.65 -2.00 2.23
N GLY A 98 -21.91 -1.89 1.80
CA GLY A 98 -23.06 -1.85 2.71
C GLY A 98 -23.36 -0.46 3.27
N THR A 99 -22.54 0.56 2.98
CA THR A 99 -22.83 1.95 3.33
C THR A 99 -23.77 2.59 2.30
N PRO A 100 -24.85 3.28 2.70
CA PRO A 100 -25.75 3.95 1.77
C PRO A 100 -25.01 5.00 0.92
N LYS A 101 -24.99 4.80 -0.40
CA LYS A 101 -24.32 5.70 -1.36
C LYS A 101 -24.87 7.13 -1.30
N ASP A 102 -26.18 7.27 -1.15
CA ASP A 102 -26.87 8.56 -1.06
C ASP A 102 -26.41 9.37 0.16
N ALA A 103 -26.29 8.72 1.34
CA ALA A 103 -25.80 9.37 2.55
C ALA A 103 -24.35 9.87 2.39
N TYR A 104 -23.49 9.10 1.73
CA TYR A 104 -22.13 9.52 1.41
C TYR A 104 -22.10 10.73 0.46
N ILE A 105 -22.93 10.74 -0.58
CA ILE A 105 -23.02 11.87 -1.52
C ILE A 105 -23.52 13.12 -0.81
N LYS A 106 -24.60 13.02 -0.02
CA LYS A 106 -25.14 14.12 0.79
C LYS A 106 -24.13 14.65 1.80
N GLY A 107 -23.38 13.77 2.46
CA GLY A 107 -22.30 14.16 3.36
C GLY A 107 -21.21 14.96 2.64
N LEU A 108 -20.82 14.57 1.43
CA LEU A 108 -19.87 15.36 0.64
C LEU A 108 -20.45 16.71 0.21
N ILE A 109 -21.72 16.77 -0.23
CA ILE A 109 -22.39 18.03 -0.58
C ILE A 109 -22.45 18.96 0.64
N ALA A 110 -22.76 18.43 1.83
CA ALA A 110 -22.74 19.20 3.07
C ALA A 110 -21.37 19.85 3.33
N VAL A 111 -20.29 19.11 3.10
CA VAL A 111 -18.91 19.63 3.18
C VAL A 111 -18.66 20.71 2.12
N TYR A 112 -19.04 20.47 0.88
CA TYR A 112 -18.76 21.39 -0.23
C TYR A 112 -19.51 22.72 -0.12
N GLU A 113 -20.80 22.66 0.20
CA GLU A 113 -21.68 23.83 0.14
C GLU A 113 -21.81 24.54 1.48
N TYR A 114 -21.75 23.80 2.59
CA TYR A 114 -22.04 24.34 3.92
C TYR A 114 -20.83 24.30 4.86
N ARG A 115 -19.70 23.67 4.44
CA ARG A 115 -18.53 23.40 5.29
C ARG A 115 -18.90 22.59 6.54
N ASP A 116 -19.99 21.83 6.46
CA ASP A 116 -20.46 20.97 7.54
C ASP A 116 -19.98 19.54 7.30
N VAL A 117 -19.21 19.03 8.25
CA VAL A 117 -18.62 17.69 8.20
C VAL A 117 -19.45 16.65 8.97
N ALA A 118 -20.49 17.07 9.70
CA ALA A 118 -21.21 16.20 10.65
C ALA A 118 -21.80 14.96 9.97
N LEU A 119 -22.54 15.15 8.87
CA LEU A 119 -23.13 14.03 8.13
C LEU A 119 -22.06 13.09 7.56
N LEU A 120 -20.97 13.64 7.00
CA LEU A 120 -19.90 12.82 6.45
C LEU A 120 -19.14 12.05 7.54
N ARG A 121 -18.97 12.65 8.72
CA ARG A 121 -18.39 11.99 9.91
C ARG A 121 -19.25 10.81 10.35
N ASP A 122 -20.56 10.99 10.39
CA ASP A 122 -21.47 9.91 10.83
C ASP A 122 -21.48 8.77 9.81
N VAL A 123 -21.45 9.08 8.51
CA VAL A 123 -21.28 8.09 7.43
C VAL A 123 -19.94 7.37 7.56
N PHE A 124 -18.85 8.09 7.85
CA PHE A 124 -17.52 7.51 8.05
C PHE A 124 -17.49 6.53 9.23
N ALA A 125 -18.02 6.95 10.38
CA ALA A 125 -18.06 6.12 11.58
C ALA A 125 -18.90 4.86 11.34
N HIS A 126 -20.07 5.00 10.70
CA HIS A 126 -20.91 3.86 10.34
C HIS A 126 -20.19 2.90 9.37
N ALA A 127 -19.56 3.42 8.31
CA ALA A 127 -18.81 2.62 7.35
C ALA A 127 -17.66 1.85 8.03
N TYR A 128 -16.96 2.49 8.97
CA TYR A 128 -15.91 1.83 9.73
C TYR A 128 -16.45 0.72 10.64
N PHE A 129 -17.55 0.97 11.35
CA PHE A 129 -18.20 -0.05 12.17
C PHE A 129 -18.60 -1.28 11.36
N VAL A 130 -19.25 -1.07 10.20
CA VAL A 130 -19.61 -2.17 9.27
C VAL A 130 -18.36 -2.87 8.71
N SER A 131 -17.27 -2.15 8.50
CA SER A 131 -16.00 -2.74 8.03
C SER A 131 -15.41 -3.68 9.08
N CYS A 132 -15.37 -3.26 10.35
CA CYS A 132 -14.88 -4.07 11.47
C CYS A 132 -15.68 -5.37 11.65
N ASP A 133 -17.00 -5.32 11.48
CA ASP A 133 -17.87 -6.49 11.59
C ASP A 133 -17.60 -7.52 10.46
N ARG A 134 -17.34 -7.03 9.24
CA ARG A 134 -17.11 -7.88 8.06
C ARG A 134 -15.68 -8.38 7.94
N TYR A 135 -14.70 -7.64 8.46
CA TYR A 135 -13.29 -7.92 8.21
C TYR A 135 -12.82 -9.30 8.70
N PRO A 136 -13.24 -9.82 9.87
CA PRO A 136 -12.92 -11.19 10.29
C PRO A 136 -13.43 -12.26 9.32
N LEU A 137 -14.58 -12.04 8.68
CA LEU A 137 -15.16 -12.97 7.71
C LEU A 137 -14.32 -13.04 6.43
N ILE A 138 -13.71 -11.91 6.02
CA ILE A 138 -12.77 -11.86 4.91
C ILE A 138 -11.46 -12.54 5.30
N GLY A 139 -10.95 -12.29 6.51
CA GLY A 139 -9.75 -12.95 7.03
C GLY A 139 -9.86 -14.47 7.13
N ALA A 140 -11.05 -15.01 7.35
CA ALA A 140 -11.30 -16.45 7.37
C ALA A 140 -11.27 -17.10 5.96
N SER A 141 -11.49 -16.30 4.91
CA SER A 141 -11.46 -16.76 3.49
C SER A 141 -10.10 -16.59 2.82
N LEU A 142 -9.18 -15.85 3.44
CA LEU A 142 -7.80 -15.72 2.99
C LEU A 142 -6.98 -16.85 3.62
N ASP A 143 -6.15 -17.53 2.82
CA ASP A 143 -5.18 -18.49 3.35
C ASP A 143 -4.41 -17.85 4.50
N LYS A 144 -4.49 -18.45 5.69
CA LYS A 144 -3.80 -17.90 6.86
C LYS A 144 -2.30 -17.86 6.56
N PRO A 145 -1.64 -16.71 6.74
CA PRO A 145 -0.20 -16.63 6.51
C PRO A 145 0.51 -17.65 7.40
N ASP A 146 1.48 -18.36 6.81
CA ASP A 146 2.26 -19.39 7.50
C ASP A 146 2.77 -18.86 8.86
N PRO A 147 2.52 -19.58 9.98
CA PRO A 147 2.89 -19.11 11.32
C PRO A 147 4.38 -18.79 11.47
N ILE A 148 5.25 -19.59 10.82
CA ILE A 148 6.69 -19.40 10.84
C ILE A 148 7.04 -18.10 10.12
N ARG A 149 6.39 -17.83 8.98
CA ARG A 149 6.58 -16.59 8.22
C ARG A 149 6.14 -15.37 9.02
N LEU A 150 5.03 -15.47 9.75
CA LEU A 150 4.52 -14.37 10.58
C LEU A 150 5.44 -14.09 11.79
N ARG A 151 5.94 -15.15 12.43
CA ARG A 151 6.88 -15.08 13.57
C ARG A 151 8.21 -14.42 13.16
N HIS A 152 8.75 -14.77 12.00
CA HIS A 152 10.05 -14.30 11.53
C HIS A 152 9.99 -13.18 10.48
N ARG A 153 8.84 -12.51 10.31
CA ARG A 153 8.61 -11.53 9.23
C ARG A 153 9.65 -10.40 9.15
N GLU A 154 10.15 -9.92 10.30
CA GLU A 154 11.14 -8.84 10.31
C GLU A 154 12.54 -9.36 9.98
N ALA A 155 12.89 -10.57 10.42
CA ALA A 155 14.13 -11.23 10.02
C ALA A 155 14.13 -11.49 8.51
N ILE A 156 13.03 -12.01 7.95
CA ILE A 156 12.88 -12.24 6.50
C ILE A 156 13.12 -10.94 5.72
N LYS A 157 12.41 -9.85 6.06
CA LYS A 157 12.59 -8.54 5.40
C LYS A 157 14.02 -8.01 5.53
N ALA A 158 14.61 -8.11 6.72
CA ALA A 158 15.96 -7.65 6.98
C ALA A 158 17.00 -8.44 6.16
N THR A 159 16.86 -9.76 6.06
CA THR A 159 17.75 -10.60 5.25
C THR A 159 17.59 -10.31 3.76
N VAL A 160 16.36 -10.18 3.25
CA VAL A 160 16.13 -9.78 1.85
C VAL A 160 16.79 -8.44 1.55
N SER A 161 16.60 -7.45 2.43
CA SER A 161 17.23 -6.14 2.29
C SER A 161 18.75 -6.24 2.29
N ALA A 162 19.33 -6.98 3.23
CA ALA A 162 20.77 -7.15 3.36
C ALA A 162 21.40 -7.83 2.14
N VAL A 163 20.77 -8.89 1.61
CA VAL A 163 21.27 -9.62 0.43
C VAL A 163 21.33 -8.70 -0.79
N VAL A 164 20.29 -7.90 -1.00
CA VAL A 164 20.17 -6.96 -2.13
C VAL A 164 21.16 -5.80 -1.97
N SER A 165 21.18 -5.13 -0.81
CA SER A 165 22.05 -3.98 -0.57
C SER A 165 23.55 -4.35 -0.52
N ARG A 166 23.90 -5.61 -0.25
CA ARG A 166 25.28 -6.12 -0.33
C ARG A 166 25.71 -6.52 -1.75
N GLU A 167 24.83 -6.41 -2.74
CA GLU A 167 25.12 -6.80 -4.12
C GLU A 167 25.60 -8.27 -4.21
N THR A 168 24.96 -9.15 -3.42
CA THR A 168 25.39 -10.56 -3.25
C THR A 168 25.36 -11.31 -4.60
N PRO A 169 26.47 -11.90 -5.08
CA PRO A 169 26.50 -12.60 -6.36
C PRO A 169 25.54 -13.81 -6.39
N PRO A 170 24.92 -14.14 -7.54
CA PRO A 170 23.95 -15.24 -7.68
C PRO A 170 24.40 -16.61 -7.14
N GLN A 171 25.71 -16.87 -7.12
CA GLN A 171 26.32 -18.12 -6.65
C GLN A 171 26.44 -18.16 -5.12
N SER A 172 26.48 -17.00 -4.46
CA SER A 172 26.70 -16.85 -3.02
C SER A 172 25.41 -16.61 -2.22
N ILE A 173 24.25 -16.52 -2.87
CA ILE A 173 22.98 -16.19 -2.20
C ILE A 173 22.62 -17.24 -1.14
N ASN A 174 22.75 -18.53 -1.45
CA ASN A 174 22.34 -19.59 -0.54
C ASN A 174 23.17 -19.58 0.76
N SER A 175 24.48 -19.38 0.66
CA SER A 175 25.39 -19.27 1.80
C SER A 175 25.17 -17.96 2.57
N ALA A 176 25.05 -16.83 1.88
CA ALA A 176 24.79 -15.53 2.50
C ALA A 176 23.49 -15.50 3.29
N VAL A 177 22.40 -16.07 2.74
CA VAL A 177 21.13 -16.20 3.47
C VAL A 177 21.31 -17.10 4.69
N SER A 178 22.00 -18.24 4.56
CA SER A 178 22.23 -19.17 5.67
C SER A 178 23.03 -18.54 6.82
N GLU A 179 24.02 -17.70 6.50
CA GLU A 179 24.80 -16.94 7.46
C GLU A 179 23.92 -15.91 8.20
N LEU A 180 23.13 -15.13 7.45
CA LEU A 180 22.29 -14.05 7.98
C LEU A 180 21.13 -14.53 8.86
N ILE A 181 20.76 -15.80 8.78
CA ILE A 181 19.68 -16.40 9.59
C ILE A 181 20.21 -17.41 10.63
N SER A 182 21.51 -17.41 10.90
CA SER A 182 22.14 -18.34 11.84
C SER A 182 21.51 -18.31 13.24
N ASP A 183 21.07 -17.14 13.69
CA ASP A 183 20.39 -16.93 14.97
C ASP A 183 18.93 -17.44 15.02
N ILE A 184 18.33 -17.82 13.88
CA ILE A 184 16.98 -18.38 13.85
C ILE A 184 17.03 -19.83 14.37
N PRO A 185 16.05 -20.25 15.20
CA PRO A 185 15.93 -21.64 15.67
C PRO A 185 15.99 -22.65 14.52
N ALA A 186 16.70 -23.77 14.74
CA ALA A 186 16.93 -24.77 13.70
C ALA A 186 15.64 -25.35 13.11
N GLU A 187 14.60 -25.48 13.93
CA GLU A 187 13.25 -25.92 13.56
C GLU A 187 12.56 -25.02 12.53
N ASP A 188 12.87 -23.72 12.53
CA ASP A 188 12.29 -22.72 11.62
C ASP A 188 13.19 -22.38 10.44
N ARG A 189 14.49 -22.67 10.56
CA ARG A 189 15.52 -22.13 9.67
C ARG A 189 15.32 -22.50 8.20
N ASP A 190 14.97 -23.76 7.92
CA ASP A 190 14.74 -24.21 6.54
C ASP A 190 13.51 -23.52 5.92
N ALA A 191 12.44 -23.33 6.69
CA ALA A 191 11.24 -22.60 6.24
C ALA A 191 11.52 -21.11 6.02
N VAL A 192 12.23 -20.46 6.94
CA VAL A 192 12.61 -19.04 6.80
C VAL A 192 13.54 -18.80 5.62
N HIS A 193 14.53 -19.68 5.43
CA HIS A 193 15.44 -19.64 4.29
C HIS A 193 14.67 -19.68 2.96
N ARG A 194 13.72 -20.63 2.84
CA ARG A 194 12.83 -20.74 1.70
C ARG A 194 12.01 -19.47 1.46
N PHE A 195 11.38 -18.89 2.49
CA PHE A 195 10.62 -17.65 2.34
C PHE A 195 11.47 -16.49 1.83
N ILE A 196 12.72 -16.38 2.27
CA ILE A 196 13.66 -15.35 1.81
C ILE A 196 13.97 -15.54 0.33
N LEU A 197 14.21 -16.78 -0.12
CA LEU A 197 14.45 -17.09 -1.53
C LEU A 197 13.22 -16.80 -2.41
N GLU A 198 12.03 -17.16 -1.94
CA GLU A 198 10.75 -16.82 -2.61
C GLU A 198 10.58 -15.30 -2.73
N ASP A 199 10.86 -14.55 -1.66
CA ASP A 199 10.74 -13.10 -1.64
C ASP A 199 11.75 -12.44 -2.59
N LEU A 200 13.02 -12.87 -2.56
CA LEU A 200 14.05 -12.43 -3.51
C LEU A 200 13.66 -12.74 -4.97
N ALA A 201 13.06 -13.90 -5.24
CA ALA A 201 12.59 -14.28 -6.58
C ALA A 201 11.45 -13.39 -7.07
N SER A 202 10.62 -12.90 -6.15
CA SER A 202 9.45 -12.08 -6.45
C SER A 202 9.76 -10.59 -6.58
N LEU A 203 10.98 -10.12 -6.28
CA LEU A 203 11.29 -8.69 -6.24
C LEU A 203 11.06 -8.00 -7.60
N HIS A 204 10.33 -6.89 -7.60
CA HIS A 204 10.18 -6.01 -8.75
C HIS A 204 9.91 -4.58 -8.24
N GLU A 205 10.02 -3.58 -9.10
CA GLU A 205 9.90 -2.16 -8.73
C GLU A 205 8.64 -1.83 -7.89
N GLY A 206 7.55 -2.55 -8.12
CA GLY A 206 6.28 -2.36 -7.42
C GLY A 206 6.20 -2.99 -6.01
N ASN A 207 7.17 -3.80 -5.59
CA ASN A 207 7.14 -4.47 -4.28
C ASN A 207 8.38 -4.25 -3.41
N ILE A 208 9.43 -3.59 -3.90
CA ILE A 208 10.69 -3.35 -3.17
C ILE A 208 10.49 -2.64 -1.80
N ALA A 209 9.45 -1.80 -1.70
CA ALA A 209 9.12 -1.10 -0.46
C ALA A 209 8.75 -2.07 0.70
N ARG A 210 8.27 -3.29 0.40
CA ARG A 210 7.93 -4.30 1.41
C ARG A 210 9.14 -4.78 2.21
N SER A 211 10.30 -4.81 1.55
CA SER A 211 11.58 -5.17 2.13
C SER A 211 12.42 -3.94 2.50
N ARG A 212 11.80 -2.75 2.56
CA ARG A 212 12.47 -1.46 2.87
C ARG A 212 13.65 -1.14 1.95
N LEU A 213 13.60 -1.62 0.70
CA LEU A 213 14.65 -1.39 -0.28
C LEU A 213 14.47 -0.06 -1.01
N SER A 214 15.59 0.61 -1.26
CA SER A 214 15.64 1.76 -2.15
C SER A 214 15.66 1.31 -3.61
N TRP A 215 15.18 2.17 -4.52
CA TRP A 215 15.27 1.90 -5.96
C TRP A 215 16.73 1.78 -6.42
N HIS A 216 17.63 2.54 -5.81
CA HIS A 216 19.06 2.49 -6.10
C HIS A 216 19.67 1.12 -5.82
N ASP A 217 19.41 0.54 -4.64
CA ASP A 217 19.95 -0.77 -4.26
C ASP A 217 19.36 -1.88 -5.16
N PHE A 218 18.06 -1.78 -5.44
CA PHE A 218 17.40 -2.73 -6.34
C PHE A 218 17.96 -2.67 -7.77
N SER A 219 18.22 -1.47 -8.31
CA SER A 219 18.77 -1.30 -9.66
C SER A 219 20.17 -1.90 -9.78
N LYS A 220 21.01 -1.79 -8.74
CA LYS A 220 22.31 -2.45 -8.72
C LYS A 220 22.20 -3.97 -8.66
N TRP A 221 21.33 -4.46 -7.78
CA TRP A 221 21.06 -5.89 -7.67
C TRP A 221 20.58 -6.49 -8.98
N GLU A 222 19.70 -5.81 -9.70
CA GLU A 222 19.16 -6.29 -10.98
C GLU A 222 20.26 -6.48 -12.03
N LYS A 223 21.28 -5.62 -12.05
CA LYS A 223 22.43 -5.73 -12.97
C LYS A 223 23.33 -6.95 -12.72
N LEU A 224 23.20 -7.62 -11.57
CA LEU A 224 23.92 -8.86 -11.28
C LEU A 224 23.30 -10.08 -11.99
N TRP A 225 22.13 -9.90 -12.60
CA TRP A 225 21.37 -10.95 -13.26
C TRP A 225 21.23 -10.65 -14.75
N PRO A 226 21.19 -11.68 -15.62
CA PRO A 226 20.93 -11.47 -17.05
C PRO A 226 19.57 -10.83 -17.32
N ASP A 227 18.55 -11.28 -16.58
CA ASP A 227 17.18 -10.79 -16.66
C ASP A 227 16.37 -11.25 -15.42
N ALA A 228 15.18 -10.67 -15.25
CA ALA A 228 14.32 -10.92 -14.09
C ALA A 228 13.75 -12.35 -14.04
N ASP A 229 13.50 -12.98 -15.19
CA ASP A 229 12.94 -14.33 -15.28
C ASP A 229 13.99 -15.38 -14.90
N THR A 230 15.22 -15.22 -15.38
CA THR A 230 16.37 -16.05 -15.00
C THR A 230 16.64 -15.97 -13.51
N ARG A 231 16.57 -14.77 -12.93
CA ARG A 231 16.67 -14.58 -11.47
C ARG A 231 15.58 -15.32 -10.73
N ALA A 232 14.32 -15.11 -11.13
CA ALA A 232 13.18 -15.72 -10.47
C ALA A 232 13.23 -17.25 -10.56
N ALA A 233 13.59 -17.81 -11.72
CA ALA A 233 13.72 -19.24 -11.94
C ALA A 233 14.80 -19.86 -11.03
N ARG A 234 16.00 -19.27 -10.99
CA ARG A 234 17.11 -19.77 -10.16
C ARG A 234 16.76 -19.75 -8.66
N LEU A 235 16.18 -18.65 -8.19
CA LEU A 235 15.83 -18.51 -6.77
C LEU A 235 14.67 -19.41 -6.35
N ARG A 236 13.68 -19.63 -7.23
CA ARG A 236 12.62 -20.63 -7.00
C ARG A 236 13.16 -22.05 -6.97
N ALA A 237 14.12 -22.40 -7.82
CA ALA A 237 14.76 -23.72 -7.79
C ALA A 237 15.47 -23.95 -6.44
N LEU A 238 16.24 -22.96 -5.96
CA LEU A 238 16.87 -23.03 -4.63
C LEU A 238 15.84 -23.15 -3.49
N ALA A 239 14.70 -22.47 -3.61
CA ALA A 239 13.63 -22.54 -2.62
C ALA A 239 12.97 -23.94 -2.59
N GLN A 240 12.82 -24.59 -3.75
CA GLN A 240 12.28 -25.95 -3.88
C GLN A 240 13.23 -27.01 -3.34
N GLU A 241 14.54 -26.88 -3.58
CA GLU A 241 15.56 -27.80 -3.05
C GLU A 241 15.53 -27.86 -1.51
N ARG A 242 15.19 -26.75 -0.85
CA ARG A 242 15.02 -26.67 0.61
C ARG A 242 13.67 -27.23 1.11
N ALA A 243 12.66 -27.32 0.26
CA ALA A 243 11.34 -27.84 0.60
C ALA A 243 11.26 -29.38 0.54
N ALA A 244 12.19 -30.03 -0.17
CA ALA A 244 12.24 -31.48 -0.25
C ALA A 244 12.55 -32.08 1.14
N PRO A 245 11.79 -33.08 1.61
CA PRO A 245 12.11 -33.76 2.86
C PRO A 245 13.51 -34.36 2.74
N LYS A 246 14.37 -34.08 3.72
CA LYS A 246 15.64 -34.80 3.88
C LYS A 246 15.28 -36.25 4.21
N HIS A 247 15.19 -37.10 3.18
CA HIS A 247 15.11 -38.54 3.37
C HIS A 247 16.40 -38.99 4.05
N SER A 248 16.30 -39.33 5.34
CA SER A 248 17.25 -40.11 6.11
C SER A 248 16.52 -41.30 6.71
#